data_AF-A0A919NT84-F1
#
_entry.id   AF-A0A919NT84-F1
#
_cell.length_a   1.000
_cell.length_b   1.000
_cell.length_c   1.000
_cell.angle_alpha   90.00
_cell.angle_beta   90.00
_cell.angle_gamma   90.00
#
_symmetry.space_group_name_H-M   'P 1'
#
loop_
_entity.id
_entity.type
_entity.pdbx_description
1 polymer ?
#
loop_
_entity_poly.entity_id
_entity_poly.type
_entity_poly.pdbx_seq_one_letter_code
_entity_poly.pdbx_strand_id
1 'polypeptide(L)'
;MGARNNALLARWIYSDTMARDFLTVLRGYEKRQVDTLINSADAALTGDAAQRAVAREALRTAKFEIALRGYDRLEVDKAVQALLRELDSLAATDEFRTTLASVLRLSQPTDQQIIDEVRRLRGAADR
;
A
#
# COMPACT_ATOMS: atom_id res chain seq x y z
N MET A 1 -21.45 21.45 -29.12
CA MET A 1 -20.77 22.13 -28.00
C MET A 1 -21.06 21.34 -26.73
N GLY A 2 -20.32 20.27 -26.45
CA GLY A 2 -20.67 19.34 -25.37
C GLY A 2 -19.48 18.48 -24.97
N ALA A 3 -18.59 19.04 -24.15
CA ALA A 3 -17.43 18.32 -23.63
C ALA A 3 -17.07 18.90 -22.26
N ARG A 4 -17.94 18.71 -21.26
CA ARG A 4 -17.66 19.08 -19.87
C ARG A 4 -18.26 18.10 -18.85
N ASN A 5 -18.42 16.81 -19.16
CA ASN A 5 -18.95 15.84 -18.19
C ASN A 5 -18.36 14.43 -18.38
N ASN A 6 -17.02 14.29 -18.41
CA ASN A 6 -16.41 12.95 -18.47
C ASN A 6 -15.41 12.64 -17.34
N ALA A 7 -15.19 13.58 -16.41
CA ALA A 7 -14.27 13.37 -15.28
C ALA A 7 -14.91 12.66 -14.07
N LEU A 8 -16.24 12.48 -14.07
CA LEU A 8 -16.97 11.88 -12.93
C LEU A 8 -17.44 10.44 -13.19
N LEU A 9 -17.52 9.98 -14.45
CA LEU A 9 -17.93 8.61 -14.77
C LEU A 9 -16.80 7.59 -14.56
N ALA A 10 -15.54 8.01 -14.73
CA ALA A 10 -14.38 7.18 -14.41
C ALA A 10 -14.18 6.97 -12.89
N ARG A 11 -14.76 7.84 -12.06
CA ARG A 11 -14.62 7.80 -10.59
C ARG A 11 -15.55 6.78 -9.93
N TRP A 12 -16.71 6.50 -10.51
CA TRP A 12 -17.77 5.70 -9.85
C TRP A 12 -17.93 4.26 -10.38
N ILE A 13 -17.36 3.93 -11.54
CA ILE A 13 -17.31 2.53 -12.03
C ILE A 13 -16.06 1.80 -11.51
N TYR A 14 -15.08 2.53 -10.95
CA TYR A 14 -13.80 2.00 -10.45
C TYR A 14 -13.52 2.45 -9.00
N SER A 15 -14.54 2.39 -8.14
CA SER A 15 -14.38 2.57 -6.68
C SER A 15 -14.91 1.36 -5.91
N ASP A 16 -14.82 0.17 -6.53
CA ASP A 16 -14.68 -1.06 -5.78
C ASP A 16 -13.18 -1.21 -5.55
N THR A 17 -12.75 -1.16 -4.28
CA THR A 17 -11.44 -1.63 -3.82
C THR A 17 -11.03 -2.84 -4.65
N MET A 18 -9.91 -2.78 -5.38
CA MET A 18 -9.48 -3.77 -6.38
C MET A 18 -9.72 -5.23 -5.92
N ALA A 19 -10.90 -5.77 -6.22
CA ALA A 19 -11.20 -7.16 -5.96
C ALA A 19 -10.24 -7.96 -6.82
N ARG A 20 -9.20 -8.52 -6.18
CA ARG A 20 -8.26 -9.39 -6.88
C ARG A 20 -9.03 -10.63 -7.30
N ASP A 21 -9.24 -10.78 -8.60
CA ASP A 21 -9.90 -11.96 -9.16
C ASP A 21 -8.97 -13.18 -9.01
N PHE A 22 -9.16 -13.92 -7.93
CA PHE A 22 -8.48 -15.18 -7.69
C PHE A 22 -9.26 -16.34 -8.33
N LEU A 23 -8.53 -17.27 -8.95
CA LEU A 23 -9.12 -18.49 -9.48
C LEU A 23 -9.78 -19.30 -8.37
N THR A 24 -10.95 -19.86 -8.65
CA THR A 24 -11.64 -20.76 -7.74
C THR A 24 -11.27 -22.21 -8.03
N VAL A 25 -10.78 -22.92 -7.03
CA VAL A 25 -10.35 -24.33 -7.13
C VAL A 25 -11.14 -25.21 -6.17
N LEU A 26 -11.19 -26.51 -6.43
CA LEU A 26 -12.00 -27.45 -5.62
C LEU A 26 -11.60 -27.44 -4.14
N ARG A 27 -10.31 -27.28 -3.84
CA ARG A 27 -9.78 -27.12 -2.47
C ARG A 27 -8.83 -25.94 -2.44
N GLY A 28 -9.33 -24.82 -1.93
CA GLY A 28 -8.62 -23.54 -1.89
C GLY A 28 -8.76 -22.88 -0.53
N TYR A 29 -8.21 -21.68 -0.38
CA TYR A 29 -8.43 -20.88 0.81
C TYR A 29 -9.87 -20.36 0.87
N GLU A 30 -10.41 -20.27 2.09
CA GLU A 30 -11.74 -19.73 2.33
C GLU A 30 -11.82 -18.27 1.82
N LYS A 31 -12.81 -18.01 0.95
CA LYS A 31 -12.88 -16.77 0.19
C LYS A 31 -13.08 -15.56 1.07
N ARG A 32 -13.98 -15.62 2.06
CA ARG A 32 -14.25 -14.47 2.93
C ARG A 32 -13.04 -14.09 3.77
N GLN A 33 -12.27 -15.05 4.26
CA GLN A 33 -11.04 -14.79 5.02
C GLN A 33 -10.01 -14.07 4.15
N VAL A 34 -9.83 -14.54 2.92
CA VAL A 34 -8.93 -13.89 1.94
C VAL A 34 -9.43 -12.48 1.62
N ASP A 35 -10.69 -12.32 1.21
CA ASP A 35 -11.25 -11.03 0.82
C ASP A 35 -11.16 -10.02 1.96
N THR A 36 -11.49 -10.44 3.19
CA THR A 36 -11.43 -9.56 4.37
C THR A 36 -10.01 -9.07 4.62
N LEU A 37 -9.01 -9.97 4.55
CA LEU A 37 -7.63 -9.62 4.80
C LEU A 37 -7.07 -8.73 3.69
N ILE A 38 -7.28 -9.10 2.42
CA ILE A 38 -6.78 -8.37 1.26
C ILE A 38 -7.39 -6.96 1.21
N ASN A 39 -8.71 -6.84 1.41
CA ASN A 39 -9.37 -5.52 1.42
C ASN A 39 -8.86 -4.63 2.56
N SER A 40 -8.60 -5.21 3.73
CA SER A 40 -8.02 -4.47 4.87
C SER A 40 -6.61 -3.98 4.54
N ALA A 41 -5.79 -4.81 3.91
CA ALA A 41 -4.44 -4.45 3.49
C ALA A 41 -4.43 -3.38 2.37
N ASP A 42 -5.28 -3.52 1.36
CA ASP A 42 -5.41 -2.54 0.28
C ASP A 42 -5.87 -1.18 0.81
N ALA A 43 -6.83 -1.15 1.75
CA ALA A 43 -7.22 0.08 2.42
C ALA A 43 -6.04 0.72 3.18
N ALA A 44 -5.24 -0.09 3.88
CA ALA A 44 -4.09 0.38 4.65
C ALA A 44 -2.96 0.95 3.79
N LEU A 45 -2.82 0.55 2.51
CA LEU A 45 -1.84 1.15 1.60
C LEU A 45 -2.03 2.67 1.47
N THR A 46 -3.27 3.13 1.49
CA THR A 46 -3.64 4.56 1.43
C THR A 46 -3.81 5.21 2.80
N GLY A 47 -3.69 4.43 3.88
CA GLY A 47 -3.87 4.86 5.25
C GLY A 47 -2.64 5.53 5.87
N ASP A 48 -2.68 5.73 7.18
CA ASP A 48 -1.54 6.21 7.96
C ASP A 48 -0.54 5.08 8.30
N ALA A 49 0.60 5.47 8.90
CA ALA A 49 1.66 4.52 9.26
C ALA A 49 1.21 3.45 10.27
N ALA A 50 0.27 3.77 11.18
CA ALA A 50 -0.24 2.82 12.15
C ALA A 50 -1.15 1.77 11.47
N GLN A 51 -2.02 2.22 10.58
CA GLN A 51 -2.86 1.33 9.76
C GLN A 51 -2.00 0.40 8.90
N ARG A 52 -0.93 0.91 8.27
CA ARG A 52 0.04 0.09 7.52
C ARG A 52 0.71 -0.96 8.40
N ALA A 53 1.13 -0.59 9.61
CA ALA A 53 1.78 -1.52 10.54
C ALA A 53 0.84 -2.66 10.96
N VAL A 54 -0.42 -2.35 11.27
CA VAL A 54 -1.44 -3.35 11.62
C VAL A 54 -1.71 -4.30 10.45
N ALA A 55 -1.90 -3.77 9.24
CA ALA A 55 -2.13 -4.59 8.05
C ALA A 55 -0.94 -5.51 7.73
N ARG A 56 0.28 -5.01 7.88
CA ARG A 56 1.52 -5.78 7.68
C ARG A 56 1.59 -6.97 8.63
N GLU A 57 1.26 -6.76 9.91
CA GLU A 57 1.27 -7.85 10.90
C GLU A 57 0.16 -8.86 10.66
N ALA A 58 -1.03 -8.40 10.28
CA ALA A 58 -2.14 -9.27 9.91
C ALA A 58 -1.77 -10.17 8.71
N LEU A 59 -1.11 -9.63 7.68
CA LEU A 59 -0.66 -10.40 6.52
C LEU A 59 0.43 -11.43 6.87
N ARG A 60 1.34 -11.11 7.80
CA ARG A 60 2.40 -12.04 8.25
C ARG A 60 1.88 -13.22 9.05
N THR A 61 0.87 -12.96 9.87
CA THR A 61 0.30 -13.96 10.79
C THR A 61 -0.91 -14.67 10.20
N ALA A 62 -1.34 -14.27 9.00
CA ALA A 62 -2.48 -14.84 8.30
C ALA A 62 -2.36 -16.35 8.11
N LYS A 63 -3.41 -17.06 8.53
CA LYS A 63 -3.62 -18.47 8.26
C LYS A 63 -5.03 -18.64 7.73
N PHE A 64 -5.13 -19.05 6.48
CA PHE A 64 -6.43 -19.28 5.84
C PHE A 64 -6.86 -20.74 6.01
N GLU A 65 -8.14 -20.92 6.32
CA GLU A 65 -8.76 -22.24 6.32
C GLU A 65 -8.93 -22.78 4.89
N ILE A 66 -8.94 -24.10 4.75
CA ILE A 66 -9.18 -24.77 3.47
C ILE A 66 -10.68 -25.04 3.32
N ALA A 67 -11.26 -24.51 2.24
CA ALA A 67 -12.66 -24.67 1.91
C ALA A 67 -12.85 -25.34 0.53
N LEU A 68 -14.02 -25.96 0.35
CA LEU A 68 -14.44 -26.38 -0.98
C LEU A 68 -14.78 -25.16 -1.83
N ARG A 69 -14.35 -25.16 -3.10
CA ARG A 69 -14.53 -24.00 -4.00
C ARG A 69 -13.92 -22.72 -3.42
N GLY A 70 -12.77 -22.85 -2.77
CA GLY A 70 -11.96 -21.73 -2.27
C GLY A 70 -11.09 -21.10 -3.35
N TYR A 71 -10.39 -20.02 -3.01
CA TYR A 71 -9.42 -19.38 -3.91
C TYR A 71 -8.15 -20.21 -4.04
N ASP A 72 -7.52 -20.14 -5.21
CA ASP A 72 -6.24 -20.79 -5.47
C ASP A 72 -5.19 -20.28 -4.48
N ARG A 73 -4.59 -21.22 -3.75
CA ARG A 73 -3.67 -20.91 -2.65
C ARG A 73 -2.41 -20.21 -3.16
N LEU A 74 -1.90 -20.61 -4.31
CA LEU A 74 -0.68 -20.04 -4.87
C LEU A 74 -0.92 -18.59 -5.32
N GLU A 75 -2.08 -18.30 -5.91
CA GLU A 75 -2.43 -16.92 -6.27
C GLU A 75 -2.61 -16.03 -5.04
N VAL A 76 -3.29 -16.52 -4.01
CA VAL A 76 -3.45 -15.78 -2.74
C VAL A 76 -2.10 -15.55 -2.06
N ASP A 77 -1.25 -16.58 -1.95
CA ASP A 77 0.06 -16.45 -1.31
C ASP A 77 0.93 -15.44 -2.07
N LYS A 78 0.91 -15.45 -3.41
CA LYS A 78 1.61 -14.43 -4.23
C LYS A 78 1.06 -13.03 -3.98
N ALA A 79 -0.26 -12.90 -3.87
CA ALA A 79 -0.91 -11.63 -3.59
C ALA A 79 -0.52 -11.08 -2.20
N VAL A 80 -0.51 -11.92 -1.18
CA VAL A 80 -0.07 -11.58 0.19
C VAL A 80 1.39 -11.12 0.17
N GLN A 81 2.27 -11.85 -0.52
CA GLN A 81 3.68 -11.48 -0.65
C GLN A 81 3.91 -10.18 -1.43
N ALA A 82 3.06 -9.86 -2.41
CA ALA A 82 3.11 -8.58 -3.10
C ALA A 82 2.72 -7.43 -2.17
N LEU A 83 1.63 -7.58 -1.41
CA LEU A 83 1.16 -6.58 -0.46
C LEU A 83 2.15 -6.34 0.68
N LEU A 84 2.76 -7.40 1.21
CA LEU A 84 3.81 -7.29 2.22
C LEU A 84 4.99 -6.46 1.69
N ARG A 85 5.48 -6.75 0.48
CA ARG A 85 6.57 -5.96 -0.12
C ARG A 85 6.22 -4.49 -0.29
N GLU A 86 4.98 -4.21 -0.67
CA GLU A 86 4.50 -2.83 -0.84
C GLU A 86 4.42 -2.10 0.49
N LEU A 87 3.81 -2.69 1.51
CA LEU A 87 3.75 -2.13 2.88
C LEU A 87 5.15 -1.94 3.48
N ASP A 88 6.06 -2.89 3.26
CA ASP A 88 7.46 -2.79 3.70
C ASP A 88 8.17 -1.60 3.07
N SER A 89 7.94 -1.34 1.77
CA SER A 89 8.53 -0.21 1.06
C SER A 89 8.03 1.16 1.57
N LEU A 90 6.75 1.24 1.90
CA LEU A 90 6.14 2.45 2.47
C LEU A 90 6.66 2.72 3.88
N ALA A 91 6.77 1.67 4.71
CA ALA A 91 7.33 1.78 6.06
C ALA A 91 8.78 2.26 6.04
N ALA A 92 9.62 1.75 5.12
CA ALA A 92 10.99 2.21 4.96
C ALA A 92 11.07 3.70 4.55
N THR A 93 10.13 4.17 3.73
CA THR A 93 10.02 5.58 3.33
C THR A 93 9.65 6.48 4.51
N ASP A 94 8.70 6.05 5.34
CA ASP A 94 8.28 6.78 6.55
C ASP A 94 9.42 6.86 7.58
N GLU A 95 10.16 5.78 7.77
CA GLU A 95 11.33 5.73 8.65
C GLU A 95 12.41 6.71 8.16
N PHE A 96 12.74 6.66 6.86
CA PHE A 96 13.71 7.57 6.26
C PHE A 96 13.31 9.04 6.40
N ARG A 97 12.03 9.38 6.16
CA ARG A 97 11.50 10.73 6.37
C ARG A 97 11.65 11.18 7.82
N THR A 98 11.38 10.28 8.77
CA THR A 98 11.52 10.55 10.21
C THR A 98 12.98 10.81 10.59
N THR A 99 13.91 10.00 10.07
CA THR A 99 15.35 10.20 10.26
C THR A 99 15.81 11.52 9.68
N LEU A 100 15.42 11.85 8.45
CA LEU A 100 15.77 13.12 7.79
C LEU A 100 15.24 14.33 8.55
N ALA A 101 13.99 14.30 9.00
CA ALA A 101 13.40 15.38 9.79
C ALA A 101 14.19 15.62 11.08
N SER A 102 14.61 14.54 11.75
CA SER A 102 15.43 14.59 12.97
C SER A 102 16.82 15.17 12.72
N VAL A 103 17.52 14.68 11.68
CA VAL A 103 18.88 15.12 11.32
C VAL A 103 18.90 16.59 10.90
N LEU A 104 17.91 17.01 10.12
CA LEU A 104 17.81 18.39 9.64
C LEU A 104 17.20 19.34 10.69
N ARG A 105 16.79 18.82 11.87
CA ARG A 105 16.04 19.55 12.91
C ARG A 105 14.81 20.28 12.34
N LEU A 106 14.18 19.70 11.31
CA LEU A 106 13.02 20.27 10.65
C LEU A 106 11.77 19.68 11.29
N SER A 107 10.95 20.50 11.92
CA SER A 107 9.74 20.01 12.62
C SER A 107 8.70 19.41 11.67
N GLN A 108 8.56 19.93 10.43
CA GLN A 108 7.78 19.35 9.31
C GLN A 108 8.22 19.98 7.97
N PRO A 109 9.24 19.47 7.28
CA PRO A 109 9.64 20.02 5.99
C PRO A 109 8.79 19.41 4.86
N THR A 110 8.25 20.28 4.02
CA THR A 110 7.61 19.86 2.77
C THR A 110 8.65 19.30 1.79
N ASP A 111 8.22 18.44 0.87
CA ASP A 111 9.09 17.86 -0.16
C ASP A 111 9.92 18.94 -0.90
N GLN A 112 9.34 20.12 -1.11
CA GLN A 112 10.00 21.25 -1.76
C GLN A 112 11.16 21.82 -0.93
N GLN A 113 10.99 21.95 0.38
CA GLN A 113 12.02 22.46 1.28
C GLN A 113 13.22 21.51 1.38
N ILE A 114 12.97 20.21 1.28
CA ILE A 114 14.05 19.19 1.25
C ILE A 114 14.86 19.33 -0.05
N ILE A 115 14.18 19.47 -1.20
CA ILE A 115 14.84 19.62 -2.52
C ILE A 115 15.72 20.87 -2.57
N ASP A 116 15.22 21.97 -2.03
CA ASP A 116 15.93 23.25 -2.04
C ASP A 116 17.19 23.21 -1.16
N GLU A 117 17.13 22.54 0.00
CA GLU A 117 18.28 22.43 0.90
C GLU A 117 19.37 21.50 0.37
N VAL A 118 19.01 20.40 -0.29
CA VAL A 118 19.98 19.52 -0.96
C VAL A 118 20.72 20.27 -2.08
N ARG A 119 20.00 21.11 -2.84
CA ARG A 119 20.60 21.95 -3.89
C ARG A 119 21.58 22.98 -3.30
N ARG A 120 21.23 23.57 -2.16
CA ARG A 120 22.09 24.52 -1.42
C ARG A 120 23.39 23.85 -0.97
N LEU A 121 23.31 22.67 -0.35
CA LEU A 121 24.49 21.97 0.19
C LEU A 121 25.46 21.53 -0.91
N ARG A 122 24.96 21.06 -2.06
CA ARG A 122 25.82 20.73 -3.21
C ARG A 122 26.58 21.97 -3.70
N GLY A 123 25.90 23.11 -3.84
CA GLY A 123 26.56 24.36 -4.24
C GLY A 123 27.57 24.91 -3.24
N ALA A 124 27.50 24.50 -1.97
CA ALA A 124 28.48 24.85 -0.94
C ALA A 124 29.69 23.91 -0.92
N ALA A 125 29.55 22.67 -1.40
CA ALA A 125 30.64 21.69 -1.51
C ALA A 125 31.48 21.87 -2.78
N ASP A 126 30.92 22.52 -3.81
CA ASP A 126 31.59 22.81 -5.09
C ASP A 126 32.42 24.12 -5.06
N ARG A 127 32.68 24.70 -3.88
CA ARG A 127 33.57 25.86 -3.65
C ARG A 127 34.78 25.47 -2.84
#